data_AF-A0A024TGR7-F1
#
_entry.id   AF-A0A024TGR7-F1
#
_cell.length_a   1.000
_cell.length_b   1.000
_cell.length_c   1.000
_cell.angle_alpha   90.00
_cell.angle_beta   90.00
_cell.angle_gamma   90.00
#
_symmetry.space_group_name_H-M   'P 1'
#
loop_
_entity.id
_entity.type
_entity.pdbx_description
1 polymer ?
#
loop_
_entity_poly.entity_id
_entity_poly.type
_entity_poly.pdbx_seq_one_letter_code
_entity_poly.pdbx_strand_id
1 'polypeptide(L)'
;MPGDDSRRFQMQLHKAMPTRSIWTIDLAAFLSSWVSMEHVDVHLWFSSTSMETNPAHAAHPYYSADYATDVARVAPLYAAWRDRSFLGHTTTAELKARMQQRPSVLVALVDATELQCCVWKRHPMHEYQGHFIVITSICDTKVYYVDPASAEHTACVIDVTMFDKARCHPSTDQDLLLVSLP
;
A
#
# COMPACT_ATOMS: atom_id res chain seq x y z
N MET A 1 5.02 25.13 -8.50
CA MET A 1 4.01 24.59 -9.43
C MET A 1 4.44 23.18 -9.78
N PRO A 2 3.64 22.13 -9.53
CA PRO A 2 3.98 20.80 -10.02
C PRO A 2 4.14 20.87 -11.55
N GLY A 3 5.22 20.32 -12.09
CA GLY A 3 5.48 20.30 -13.54
C GLY A 3 4.39 19.55 -14.32
N ASP A 4 4.39 19.70 -15.64
CA ASP A 4 3.39 19.10 -16.55
C ASP A 4 3.24 17.57 -16.34
N ASP A 5 4.37 16.90 -16.06
CA ASP A 5 4.42 15.45 -15.76
C ASP A 5 3.63 15.07 -14.50
N SER A 6 3.63 15.91 -13.47
CA SER A 6 2.91 15.66 -12.23
C SER A 6 1.39 15.72 -12.44
N ARG A 7 0.92 16.65 -13.29
CA ARG A 7 -0.51 16.74 -13.65
C ARG A 7 -0.96 15.56 -14.49
N ARG A 8 -0.15 15.15 -15.47
CA ARG A 8 -0.41 13.97 -16.30
C ARG A 8 -0.50 12.70 -15.45
N PHE A 9 0.43 12.51 -14.52
CA PHE A 9 0.42 11.40 -13.57
C PHE A 9 -0.87 11.39 -12.73
N GLN A 10 -1.24 12.52 -12.12
CA GLN A 10 -2.45 12.63 -11.30
C GLN A 10 -3.73 12.33 -12.10
N MET A 11 -3.82 12.79 -13.34
CA MET A 11 -4.96 12.51 -14.21
C MET A 11 -5.05 11.01 -14.56
N GLN A 12 -3.93 10.37 -14.88
CA GLN A 12 -3.90 8.93 -15.14
C GLN A 12 -4.23 8.10 -13.90
N LEU A 13 -3.73 8.52 -12.73
CA LEU A 13 -4.03 7.90 -11.43
C LEU A 13 -5.53 7.95 -11.15
N HIS A 14 -6.15 9.13 -11.29
CA HIS A 14 -7.59 9.31 -11.06
C HIS A 14 -8.44 8.49 -12.04
N LYS A 15 -7.99 8.33 -13.28
CA LYS A 15 -8.66 7.49 -14.27
C LYS A 15 -8.55 5.99 -13.93
N ALA A 16 -7.40 5.54 -13.42
CA ALA A 16 -7.18 4.14 -13.04
C ALA A 16 -7.95 3.76 -11.77
N MET A 17 -8.11 4.72 -10.84
CA MET A 17 -8.73 4.52 -9.54
C MET A 17 -9.83 5.58 -9.30
N PRO A 18 -11.02 5.40 -9.92
CA PRO A 18 -12.08 6.41 -9.88
C PRO A 18 -12.94 6.34 -8.61
N THR A 19 -12.88 5.24 -7.85
CA THR A 19 -13.66 5.04 -6.63
C THR A 19 -12.88 5.47 -5.39
N ARG A 20 -13.56 5.57 -4.25
CA ARG A 20 -12.93 5.91 -2.98
C ARG A 20 -12.15 4.74 -2.37
N SER A 21 -12.51 3.51 -2.76
CA SER A 21 -11.85 2.29 -2.28
C SER A 21 -10.63 1.97 -3.15
N ILE A 22 -9.47 2.47 -2.75
CA ILE A 22 -8.19 2.16 -3.39
C ILE A 22 -7.65 0.85 -2.80
N TRP A 23 -7.33 -0.12 -3.66
CA TRP A 23 -6.72 -1.38 -3.26
C TRP A 23 -5.23 -1.38 -3.64
N THR A 24 -4.39 -2.11 -2.89
CA THR A 24 -2.94 -2.09 -3.16
C THR A 24 -2.60 -2.63 -4.56
N ILE A 25 -3.40 -3.58 -5.06
CA ILE A 25 -3.27 -4.10 -6.42
C ILE A 25 -3.51 -3.03 -7.51
N ASP A 26 -4.34 -2.02 -7.22
CA ASP A 26 -4.50 -0.87 -8.14
C ASP A 26 -3.20 -0.09 -8.28
N LEU A 27 -2.55 0.18 -7.15
CA LEU A 27 -1.27 0.88 -7.11
C LEU A 27 -0.21 0.07 -7.85
N ALA A 28 -0.14 -1.24 -7.60
CA ALA A 28 0.81 -2.12 -8.28
C ALA A 28 0.61 -2.11 -9.80
N ALA A 29 -0.63 -2.32 -10.26
CA ALA A 29 -0.96 -2.36 -11.68
C ALA A 29 -0.73 -1.01 -12.38
N PHE A 30 -1.17 0.08 -11.74
CA PHE A 30 -0.97 1.42 -12.26
C PHE A 30 0.51 1.77 -12.37
N LEU A 31 1.30 1.56 -11.32
CA LEU A 31 2.73 1.85 -11.33
C LEU A 31 3.45 0.99 -12.37
N SER A 32 3.13 -0.30 -12.48
CA SER A 32 3.72 -1.18 -13.51
C SER A 32 3.44 -0.68 -14.93
N SER A 33 2.21 -0.22 -15.19
CA SER A 33 1.87 0.37 -16.50
C SER A 33 2.60 1.69 -16.72
N TRP A 34 2.66 2.55 -15.70
CA TRP A 34 3.28 3.87 -15.79
C TRP A 34 4.79 3.77 -16.02
N VAL A 35 5.52 2.95 -15.26
CA VAL A 35 6.98 2.77 -15.45
C VAL A 35 7.30 2.21 -16.83
N SER A 36 6.45 1.32 -17.36
CA SER A 36 6.60 0.80 -18.72
C SER A 36 6.35 1.87 -19.78
N MET A 37 5.37 2.76 -19.60
CA MET A 37 5.08 3.83 -20.56
C MET A 37 6.16 4.91 -20.57
N GLU A 38 6.64 5.29 -19.39
CA GLU A 38 7.64 6.34 -19.21
C GLU A 38 9.08 5.81 -19.32
N HIS A 39 9.25 4.51 -19.63
CA HIS A 39 10.55 3.85 -19.78
C HIS A 39 11.46 4.04 -18.55
N VAL A 40 10.85 4.03 -17.36
CA VAL A 40 11.55 4.16 -16.08
C VAL A 40 11.97 2.77 -15.62
N ASP A 41 13.26 2.59 -15.39
CA ASP A 41 13.79 1.34 -14.85
C ASP A 41 13.53 1.27 -13.34
N VAL A 42 12.47 0.55 -12.97
CA VAL A 42 12.04 0.30 -11.59
C VAL A 42 11.53 -1.13 -11.50
N HIS A 43 11.94 -1.84 -10.46
CA HIS A 43 11.43 -3.16 -10.13
C HIS A 43 10.30 -3.07 -9.10
N LEU A 44 9.18 -3.73 -9.40
CA LEU A 44 8.03 -3.84 -8.51
C LEU A 44 7.93 -5.26 -7.96
N TRP A 45 7.74 -5.38 -6.65
CA TRP A 45 7.39 -6.63 -6.00
C TRP A 45 6.12 -6.44 -5.18
N PHE A 46 5.09 -7.21 -5.50
CA PHE A 46 3.82 -7.21 -4.80
C PHE A 46 3.70 -8.49 -3.96
N SER A 47 3.24 -8.32 -2.73
CA SER A 47 3.02 -9.40 -1.76
C SER A 47 1.71 -9.19 -1.03
N SER A 48 0.97 -10.27 -0.85
CA SER A 48 -0.30 -10.29 -0.13
C SER A 48 -0.58 -11.69 0.40
N THR A 49 -1.46 -11.79 1.39
CA THR A 49 -2.04 -13.06 1.84
C THR A 49 -3.30 -13.45 1.07
N SER A 50 -3.84 -12.54 0.25
CA SER A 50 -5.02 -12.76 -0.60
C SER A 50 -4.81 -12.20 -2.00
N MET A 51 -5.31 -12.89 -3.03
CA MET A 51 -5.33 -12.40 -4.42
C MET A 51 -6.76 -12.45 -4.98
N GLU A 52 -7.70 -12.13 -4.11
CA GLU A 52 -9.13 -12.15 -4.38
C GLU A 52 -9.87 -11.12 -3.54
N THR A 53 -11.03 -10.69 -4.02
CA THR A 53 -11.90 -9.78 -3.29
C THR A 53 -12.66 -10.53 -2.20
N ASN A 54 -12.63 -10.01 -0.96
CA ASN A 54 -13.41 -10.60 0.12
C ASN A 54 -14.92 -10.33 -0.07
N PRO A 55 -15.77 -11.36 -0.27
CA PRO A 55 -17.21 -11.18 -0.43
C PRO A 55 -17.90 -10.48 0.74
N ALA A 56 -17.32 -10.58 1.96
CA ALA A 56 -17.85 -9.91 3.14
C ALA A 56 -17.81 -8.38 3.04
N HIS A 57 -16.95 -7.80 2.19
CA HIS A 57 -16.91 -6.36 1.97
C HIS A 57 -18.18 -5.80 1.34
N ALA A 58 -18.98 -6.63 0.63
CA ALA A 58 -20.28 -6.20 0.10
C ALA A 58 -21.24 -5.68 1.19
N ALA A 59 -21.11 -6.17 2.43
CA ALA A 59 -21.94 -5.78 3.56
C ALA A 59 -21.37 -4.60 4.38
N HIS A 60 -20.13 -4.19 4.11
CA HIS A 60 -19.46 -3.16 4.90
C HIS A 60 -19.74 -1.75 4.32
N PRO A 61 -20.21 -0.78 5.12
CA PRO A 61 -20.68 0.53 4.61
C PRO A 61 -19.68 1.31 3.77
N TYR A 62 -18.39 1.15 4.05
CA TYR A 62 -17.32 1.79 3.28
C TYR A 62 -17.24 1.29 1.82
N TYR A 63 -17.45 -0.01 1.60
CA TYR A 63 -17.29 -0.64 0.30
C TYR A 63 -18.62 -0.80 -0.44
N SER A 64 -19.73 -0.94 0.29
CA SER A 64 -21.01 -1.42 -0.26
C SER A 64 -21.56 -0.57 -1.42
N ALA A 65 -21.32 0.74 -1.42
CA ALA A 65 -21.77 1.64 -2.48
C ALA A 65 -21.11 1.35 -3.84
N ASP A 66 -19.81 1.00 -3.83
CA ASP A 66 -18.99 0.83 -5.04
C ASP A 66 -18.52 -0.62 -5.24
N TYR A 67 -18.88 -1.56 -4.35
CA TYR A 67 -18.30 -2.91 -4.28
C TYR A 67 -18.32 -3.66 -5.62
N ALA A 68 -19.44 -3.62 -6.34
CA ALA A 68 -19.53 -4.29 -7.65
C ALA A 68 -18.56 -3.67 -8.69
N THR A 69 -18.43 -2.35 -8.68
CA THR A 69 -17.47 -1.63 -9.52
C THR A 69 -16.03 -1.94 -9.11
N ASP A 70 -15.75 -1.98 -7.81
CA ASP A 70 -14.43 -2.32 -7.28
C ASP A 70 -14.05 -3.75 -7.67
N VAL A 71 -14.93 -4.73 -7.48
CA VAL A 71 -14.68 -6.13 -7.86
C VAL A 71 -14.41 -6.27 -9.36
N ALA A 72 -15.26 -5.66 -10.21
CA ALA A 72 -15.08 -5.70 -11.66
C ALA A 72 -13.74 -5.09 -12.11
N ARG A 73 -13.25 -4.09 -11.36
CA ARG A 73 -11.97 -3.42 -11.58
C ARG A 73 -10.78 -4.23 -11.08
N VAL A 74 -10.81 -4.75 -9.85
CA VAL A 74 -9.63 -5.38 -9.21
C VAL A 74 -9.46 -6.85 -9.58
N ALA A 75 -10.53 -7.60 -9.83
CA ALA A 75 -10.45 -9.02 -10.18
C ALA A 75 -9.54 -9.33 -11.39
N PRO A 76 -9.63 -8.60 -12.53
CA PRO A 76 -8.69 -8.82 -13.64
C PRO A 76 -7.26 -8.41 -13.29
N LEU A 77 -7.05 -7.43 -12.40
CA LEU A 77 -5.71 -7.05 -11.95
C LEU A 77 -5.07 -8.17 -11.13
N TYR A 78 -5.81 -8.75 -10.18
CA TYR A 78 -5.33 -9.91 -9.42
C TYR A 78 -5.00 -11.08 -10.33
N ALA A 79 -5.83 -11.37 -11.33
CA ALA A 79 -5.55 -12.42 -12.31
C ALA A 79 -4.23 -12.15 -13.07
N ALA A 80 -4.00 -10.91 -13.50
CA ALA A 80 -2.78 -10.53 -14.22
C ALA A 80 -1.52 -10.46 -13.33
N TRP A 81 -1.67 -10.39 -12.00
CA TRP A 81 -0.56 -10.29 -11.05
C TRP A 81 -0.25 -11.58 -10.32
N ARG A 82 -1.14 -12.57 -10.39
CA ARG A 82 -1.04 -13.83 -9.64
C ARG A 82 0.33 -14.51 -9.77
N ASP A 83 0.82 -14.71 -10.99
CA ASP A 83 2.05 -15.47 -11.25
C ASP A 83 3.35 -14.66 -11.05
N ARG A 84 3.24 -13.35 -10.76
CA ARG A 84 4.37 -12.44 -10.52
C ARG A 84 4.39 -11.87 -9.10
N SER A 85 3.47 -12.29 -8.25
CA SER A 85 3.35 -11.81 -6.87
C SER A 85 3.74 -12.90 -5.89
N PHE A 86 4.09 -12.51 -4.67
CA PHE A 86 4.24 -13.45 -3.58
C PHE A 86 2.90 -13.59 -2.84
N LEU A 87 2.40 -14.82 -2.76
CA LEU A 87 1.20 -15.14 -1.97
C LEU A 87 1.62 -15.79 -0.66
N GLY A 88 1.54 -15.05 0.44
CA GLY A 88 1.87 -15.56 1.76
C GLY A 88 2.27 -14.49 2.77
N HIS A 89 2.53 -14.94 4.00
CA HIS A 89 3.04 -14.07 5.05
C HIS A 89 4.49 -13.68 4.77
N THR A 90 4.81 -12.39 4.89
CA THR A 90 6.20 -11.90 4.89
C THR A 90 6.51 -11.28 6.26
N THR A 91 7.64 -11.66 6.85
CA THR A 91 8.11 -11.12 8.13
C THR A 91 8.83 -9.79 7.96
N THR A 92 8.87 -8.96 9.00
CA THR A 92 9.61 -7.68 8.96
C THR A 92 11.12 -7.89 8.72
N ALA A 93 11.70 -9.01 9.17
CA ALA A 93 13.09 -9.37 8.89
C ALA A 93 13.33 -9.65 7.39
N GLU A 94 12.40 -10.34 6.72
CA GLU A 94 12.47 -10.55 5.27
C GLU A 94 12.28 -9.24 4.50
N LEU A 95 11.38 -8.35 4.95
CA LEU A 95 11.20 -7.03 4.36
C LEU A 95 12.47 -6.19 4.48
N LYS A 96 13.10 -6.18 5.66
CA LYS A 96 14.41 -5.56 5.88
C LYS A 96 15.44 -6.10 4.89
N ALA A 97 15.58 -7.43 4.81
CA ALA A 97 16.54 -8.07 3.92
C ALA A 97 16.30 -7.70 2.45
N ARG A 98 15.04 -7.67 2.00
CA ARG A 98 14.67 -7.25 0.64
C ARG A 98 15.02 -5.78 0.38
N MET A 99 14.68 -4.89 1.31
CA MET A 99 14.98 -3.45 1.18
C MET A 99 16.49 -3.16 1.19
N GLN A 100 17.31 -4.06 1.75
CA GLN A 100 18.76 -3.95 1.75
C GLN A 100 19.42 -4.44 0.44
N GLN A 101 18.70 -5.19 -0.40
CA GLN A 101 19.25 -5.68 -1.66
C GLN A 101 19.49 -4.57 -2.68
N ARG A 102 18.68 -3.50 -2.63
CA ARG A 102 18.69 -2.38 -3.57
C ARG A 102 17.99 -1.15 -2.98
N PRO A 103 18.32 0.07 -3.43
CA PRO A 103 17.59 1.27 -3.03
C PRO A 103 16.10 1.11 -3.34
N SER A 104 15.27 1.21 -2.29
CA SER A 104 13.85 0.89 -2.39
C SER A 104 13.02 1.62 -1.34
N VAL A 105 11.73 1.72 -1.63
CA VAL A 105 10.69 2.10 -0.68
C VAL A 105 9.60 1.02 -0.67
N LEU A 106 8.94 0.85 0.46
CA LEU A 106 7.88 -0.14 0.63
C LEU A 106 6.58 0.58 0.96
N VAL A 107 5.58 0.44 0.10
CA VAL A 107 4.21 0.85 0.42
C VAL A 107 3.55 -0.30 1.18
N ALA A 108 2.99 -0.01 2.35
CA ALA A 108 2.28 -0.99 3.17
C ALA A 108 0.87 -0.48 3.49
N LEU A 109 -0.11 -1.38 3.40
CA LEU A 109 -1.42 -1.16 3.98
C LEU A 109 -1.37 -1.56 5.46
N VAL A 110 -1.77 -0.65 6.33
CA VAL A 110 -1.76 -0.87 7.78
C VAL A 110 -3.10 -0.48 8.40
N ASP A 111 -3.38 -1.02 9.57
CA ASP A 111 -4.38 -0.43 10.47
C ASP A 111 -3.83 0.86 11.07
N ALA A 112 -4.45 1.98 10.71
CA ALA A 112 -4.11 3.31 11.19
C ALA A 112 -4.21 3.46 12.71
N THR A 113 -5.07 2.69 13.38
CA THR A 113 -5.29 2.80 14.84
C THR A 113 -4.06 2.41 15.66
N GLU A 114 -3.15 1.64 15.06
CA GLU A 114 -1.91 1.19 15.68
C GLU A 114 -0.73 2.17 15.46
N LEU A 115 -0.91 3.21 14.62
CA LEU A 115 0.13 4.18 14.32
C LEU A 115 0.30 5.22 15.45
N GLN A 116 1.56 5.50 15.79
CA GLN A 116 1.90 6.33 16.95
C GLN A 116 2.31 7.78 16.65
N CYS A 117 2.55 8.19 15.40
CA CYS A 117 3.28 9.45 15.13
C CYS A 117 2.46 10.57 14.48
N CYS A 118 1.72 10.32 13.40
CA CYS A 118 1.46 11.38 12.41
C CYS A 118 0.03 11.97 12.48
N VAL A 119 -1.02 11.21 12.11
CA VAL A 119 -2.38 11.78 11.95
C VAL A 119 -3.35 11.36 13.06
N TRP A 120 -3.18 10.14 13.61
CA TRP A 120 -4.23 9.50 14.42
C TRP A 120 -4.08 9.66 15.93
N LYS A 121 -3.05 10.38 16.39
CA LYS A 121 -2.96 10.86 17.77
C LYS A 121 -4.03 11.90 18.12
N ARG A 122 -4.59 12.61 17.13
CA ARG A 122 -5.54 13.73 17.36
C ARG A 122 -7.00 13.27 17.51
N HIS A 123 -7.35 12.07 17.03
CA HIS A 123 -8.69 11.49 17.16
C HIS A 123 -8.57 9.99 17.46
N PRO A 124 -8.87 9.53 18.69
CA PRO A 124 -8.88 8.10 18.98
C PRO A 124 -9.95 7.43 18.12
N MET A 125 -9.49 6.70 17.12
CA MET A 125 -10.32 5.83 16.30
C MET A 125 -10.50 4.52 17.09
N HIS A 126 -11.75 4.10 17.26
CA HIS A 126 -12.07 2.86 17.98
C HIS A 126 -12.23 1.66 17.04
N GLU A 127 -12.23 1.90 15.73
CA GLU A 127 -12.47 0.91 14.70
C GLU A 127 -11.35 0.92 13.67
N TYR A 128 -11.10 -0.25 13.07
CA TYR A 128 -10.12 -0.44 12.01
C TYR A 128 -10.25 0.62 10.91
N GLN A 129 -9.11 1.16 10.49
CA GLN A 129 -9.03 2.05 9.34
C GLN A 129 -7.81 1.67 8.50
N GLY A 130 -8.05 1.19 7.28
CA GLY A 130 -6.98 0.97 6.32
C GLY A 130 -6.29 2.28 5.97
N HIS A 131 -4.96 2.30 6.03
CA HIS A 131 -4.14 3.46 5.70
C HIS A 131 -2.84 3.04 5.02
N PHE A 132 -2.46 3.75 3.96
CA PHE A 132 -1.19 3.51 3.28
C PHE A 132 -0.08 4.36 3.91
N ILE A 133 1.04 3.71 4.21
CA ILE A 133 2.28 4.37 4.60
C ILE A 133 3.42 3.98 3.67
N VAL A 134 4.44 4.84 3.57
CA VAL A 134 5.63 4.60 2.76
C VAL A 134 6.83 4.38 3.68
N ILE A 135 7.27 3.14 3.79
CA ILE A 135 8.43 2.75 4.60
C ILE A 135 9.70 3.07 3.82
N THR A 136 10.60 3.80 4.47
CA THR A 136 11.88 4.23 3.91
C THR A 136 13.05 3.41 4.43
N SER A 137 12.93 2.85 5.64
CA SER A 137 13.96 1.96 6.20
C SER A 137 13.44 1.10 7.34
N ILE A 138 14.07 -0.06 7.54
CA ILE A 138 13.78 -1.00 8.62
C ILE A 138 15.07 -1.32 9.36
N CYS A 139 15.05 -1.16 10.68
CA CYS A 139 16.08 -1.61 11.62
C CYS A 139 15.54 -2.77 12.47
N ASP A 140 16.38 -3.35 13.33
CA ASP A 140 15.97 -4.52 14.13
C ASP A 140 14.81 -4.24 15.08
N THR A 141 14.67 -2.99 15.53
CA THR A 141 13.64 -2.60 16.51
C THR A 141 12.68 -1.53 16.00
N LYS A 142 13.02 -0.83 14.90
CA LYS A 142 12.26 0.33 14.42
C LYS A 142 12.00 0.27 12.91
N VAL A 143 10.86 0.82 12.51
CA VAL A 143 10.48 1.07 11.12
C VAL A 143 10.31 2.57 10.93
N TYR A 144 10.99 3.11 9.92
CA TYR A 144 10.89 4.52 9.54
C TYR A 144 10.01 4.64 8.30
N TYR A 145 9.08 5.58 8.34
CA TYR A 145 8.09 5.75 7.27
C TYR A 145 7.70 7.22 7.10
N VAL A 146 7.11 7.50 5.95
CA VAL A 146 6.40 8.74 5.65
C VAL A 146 4.91 8.41 5.64
N ASP A 147 4.11 9.27 6.27
CA ASP A 147 2.66 9.23 6.17
C ASP A 147 2.20 10.24 5.11
N PRO A 148 1.72 9.78 3.94
CA PRO A 148 1.29 10.67 2.86
C PRO A 148 0.11 11.59 3.25
N ALA A 149 -0.67 11.23 4.27
CA ALA A 149 -1.78 12.05 4.75
C ALA A 149 -1.35 13.12 5.77
N SER A 150 -0.09 13.12 6.21
CA SER A 150 0.44 14.09 7.15
C SER A 150 1.37 15.10 6.47
N ALA A 151 0.85 16.29 6.18
CA ALA A 151 1.70 17.40 5.69
C ALA A 151 2.73 17.89 6.74
N GLU A 152 2.47 17.63 8.03
CA GLU A 152 3.29 18.10 9.16
C GLU A 152 4.46 17.15 9.48
N HIS A 153 4.40 15.87 9.09
CA HIS A 153 5.38 14.86 9.47
C HIS A 153 6.02 14.26 8.22
N THR A 154 7.18 14.80 7.84
CA THR A 154 7.97 14.30 6.71
C THR A 154 8.75 13.02 7.04
N ALA A 155 8.78 12.61 8.30
CA ALA A 155 9.33 11.34 8.76
C ALA A 155 8.66 10.93 10.09
N CYS A 156 8.28 9.66 10.19
CA CYS A 156 7.68 9.04 11.36
C CYS A 156 8.44 7.74 11.69
N VAL A 157 8.33 7.29 12.94
CA VAL A 157 8.96 6.05 13.42
C VAL A 157 7.97 5.25 14.26
N ILE A 158 8.06 3.92 14.17
CA ILE A 158 7.25 2.98 14.94
C ILE A 158 8.11 1.76 15.33
N ASP A 159 7.80 1.12 16.46
CA ASP A 159 8.43 -0.15 16.83
C ASP A 159 8.06 -1.26 15.85
N VAL A 160 9.00 -2.17 15.57
CA VAL A 160 8.74 -3.33 14.67
C VAL A 160 7.54 -4.14 15.13
N THR A 161 7.38 -4.36 16.44
CA THR A 161 6.23 -5.09 17.00
C THR A 161 4.91 -4.40 16.73
N MET A 162 4.87 -3.07 16.84
CA MET A 162 3.68 -2.28 16.56
C MET A 162 3.40 -2.19 15.05
N PHE A 163 4.45 -2.11 14.23
CA PHE A 163 4.31 -2.19 12.77
C PHE A 163 3.75 -3.55 12.33
N ASP A 164 4.28 -4.66 12.87
CA ASP A 164 3.77 -6.00 12.59
C ASP A 164 2.30 -6.11 13.02
N LYS A 165 1.93 -5.60 14.20
CA LYS A 165 0.54 -5.54 14.64
C LYS A 165 -0.35 -4.77 13.66
N ALA A 166 0.10 -3.59 13.22
CA ALA A 166 -0.66 -2.74 12.30
C ALA A 166 -0.85 -3.38 10.91
N ARG A 167 0.22 -3.91 10.31
CA ARG A 167 0.20 -4.48 8.96
C ARG A 167 -0.35 -5.91 8.88
N CYS A 168 -0.38 -6.64 10.00
CA CYS A 168 -0.89 -8.00 10.05
C CYS A 168 -2.38 -8.05 10.46
N HIS A 169 -3.01 -6.88 10.60
CA HIS A 169 -4.44 -6.81 10.86
C HIS A 169 -5.21 -7.56 9.75
N PRO A 170 -6.19 -8.42 10.08
CA PRO A 170 -6.86 -9.29 9.10
C PRO A 170 -7.47 -8.56 7.89
N SER A 171 -7.88 -7.31 8.06
CA SER A 171 -8.49 -6.48 7.00
C SER A 171 -7.49 -5.80 6.06
N THR A 172 -6.19 -6.00 6.25
CA THR A 172 -5.14 -5.40 5.38
C THR A 172 -4.66 -6.34 4.29
N ASP A 173 -5.06 -7.62 4.34
CA ASP A 173 -4.50 -8.73 3.56
C ASP A 173 -2.96 -8.83 3.63
N GLN A 174 -2.34 -8.08 4.56
CA GLN A 174 -0.91 -7.86 4.66
C GLN A 174 -0.29 -7.39 3.34
N ASP A 175 -1.03 -6.54 2.63
CA ASP A 175 -0.65 -6.01 1.33
C ASP A 175 0.63 -5.16 1.41
N LEU A 176 1.56 -5.47 0.52
CA LEU A 176 2.88 -4.85 0.44
C LEU A 176 3.27 -4.64 -1.02
N LEU A 177 3.74 -3.44 -1.34
CA LEU A 177 4.28 -3.09 -2.65
C LEU A 177 5.67 -2.47 -2.49
N LEU A 178 6.70 -3.26 -2.79
CA LEU A 178 8.08 -2.79 -2.82
C LEU A 178 8.38 -2.18 -4.19
N VAL A 179 8.82 -0.93 -4.19
CA VAL A 179 9.27 -0.18 -5.37
C VAL A 179 10.76 0.01 -5.24
N SER A 180 11.52 -0.53 -6.19
CA SER A 180 12.98 -0.50 -6.12
C SER A 180 13.62 0.06 -7.38
N LEU A 181 14.70 0.80 -7.22
CA LEU A 181 15.57 1.19 -8.31
C LEU A 181 16.43 -0.02 -8.75
N PRO A 182 16.98 -0.01 -9.98
CA PRO A 182 17.93 -1.02 -10.45
C PRO A 182 19.17 -1.14 -9.55
#